data_AF-H0JTP7-F1
#
_entry.id   AF-H0JTP7-F1
#
_cell.length_a   1.000
_cell.length_b   1.000
_cell.length_c   1.000
_cell.angle_alpha   90.00
_cell.angle_beta   90.00
_cell.angle_gamma   90.00
#
_symmetry.space_group_name_H-M   'P 1'
#
loop_
_entity.id
_entity.type
_entity.pdbx_description
1 polymer ?
#
loop_
_entity_poly.entity_id
_entity_poly.type
_entity_poly.pdbx_seq_one_letter_code
_entity_poly.pdbx_strand_id
1 'polypeptide(L)'
;MDEPEIVVDVARGDTTLSREIVTSLRSIADATGDPAFAKLVEQVTSGELGVRELAGTEVFSSMLDRLVAPVFESLKETTFEDLVEERPDPQM
;
A
#
# COMPACT_ATOMS: atom_id res chain seq x y z
N MET A 1 -31.95 11.76 -1.49
CA MET A 1 -31.26 12.49 -0.41
C MET A 1 -29.93 11.80 -0.29
N ASP A 2 -28.88 12.42 -0.81
CA ASP A 2 -27.53 11.90 -0.69
C ASP A 2 -27.10 12.09 0.77
N GLU A 3 -26.88 10.97 1.46
CA GLU A 3 -26.35 10.98 2.82
C GLU A 3 -25.01 11.74 2.81
N PRO A 4 -24.76 12.67 3.75
CA PRO A 4 -23.49 13.37 3.79
C PRO A 4 -22.40 12.33 4.07
N GLU A 5 -21.58 12.07 3.07
CA GLU A 5 -20.46 11.16 3.23
C GLU A 5 -19.48 11.77 4.22
N ILE A 6 -19.38 11.14 5.40
CA ILE A 6 -18.44 11.55 6.43
C ILE A 6 -17.05 11.19 5.92
N VAL A 7 -16.34 12.19 5.40
CA VAL A 7 -14.94 12.04 5.01
C VAL A 7 -14.09 12.33 6.23
N VAL A 8 -13.39 11.32 6.73
CA VAL A 8 -12.39 11.52 7.79
C VAL A 8 -11.25 12.34 7.22
N ASP A 9 -10.93 13.45 7.89
CA ASP A 9 -9.80 14.28 7.50
C ASP A 9 -8.48 13.61 7.89
N VAL A 10 -7.98 12.77 7.01
CA VAL A 10 -6.68 12.11 7.16
C VAL A 10 -5.54 12.88 6.47
N ALA A 11 -5.89 13.90 5.68
CA ALA A 11 -4.95 14.68 4.87
C ALA A 11 -4.95 16.19 5.19
N ARG A 12 -5.38 16.57 6.41
CA ARG A 12 -5.31 17.94 6.95
C ARG A 12 -6.06 18.97 6.09
N GLY A 13 -7.30 18.67 5.76
CA GLY A 13 -8.24 19.53 5.03
C GLY A 13 -8.40 19.15 3.57
N ASP A 14 -7.55 18.27 3.03
CA ASP A 14 -7.70 17.76 1.67
C ASP A 14 -8.68 16.58 1.65
N THR A 15 -9.93 16.89 1.31
CA THR A 15 -11.04 15.92 1.30
C THR A 15 -10.89 14.89 0.17
N THR A 16 -10.33 15.29 -0.97
CA THR A 16 -10.11 14.39 -2.12
C THR A 16 -9.03 13.38 -1.78
N LEU A 17 -7.89 13.86 -1.30
CA LEU A 17 -6.79 13.00 -0.90
C LEU A 17 -7.20 12.08 0.27
N SER A 18 -7.99 12.59 1.22
CA SER A 18 -8.49 11.79 2.33
C SER A 18 -9.33 10.59 1.86
N ARG A 19 -10.21 10.82 0.89
CA ARG A 19 -11.04 9.78 0.28
C ARG A 19 -10.21 8.76 -0.50
N GLU A 20 -9.22 9.21 -1.25
CA GLU A 20 -8.31 8.31 -1.97
C GLU A 20 -7.55 7.41 -1.00
N ILE A 21 -6.98 7.97 0.07
CA ILE A 21 -6.26 7.22 1.10
C ILE A 21 -7.16 6.15 1.73
N VAL A 22 -8.38 6.52 2.13
CA VAL A 22 -9.35 5.58 2.72
C VAL A 22 -9.70 4.46 1.75
N THR A 23 -9.91 4.79 0.47
CA THR A 23 -10.23 3.81 -0.58
C THR A 23 -9.08 2.82 -0.79
N SER A 24 -7.84 3.32 -0.85
CA SER A 24 -6.65 2.48 -0.96
C SER A 24 -6.47 1.57 0.25
N LEU A 25 -6.67 2.08 1.47
CA LEU A 25 -6.54 1.29 2.69
C LEU A 25 -7.55 0.13 2.74
N ARG A 26 -8.81 0.39 2.35
CA ARG A 26 -9.84 -0.66 2.24
C ARG A 26 -9.48 -1.72 1.22
N SER A 27 -9.04 -1.29 0.02
CA SER A 27 -8.60 -2.21 -1.03
C SER A 27 -7.45 -3.11 -0.57
N ILE A 28 -6.48 -2.56 0.17
CA ILE A 28 -5.35 -3.34 0.72
C ILE A 28 -5.84 -4.32 1.80
N ALA A 29 -6.76 -3.91 2.67
CA ALA A 29 -7.33 -4.81 3.68
C ALA A 29 -8.08 -5.98 3.04
N ASP A 30 -8.87 -5.72 2.00
CA ASP A 30 -9.60 -6.74 1.26
C ASP A 30 -8.65 -7.71 0.54
N ALA A 31 -7.58 -7.18 -0.09
CA ALA A 31 -6.61 -7.98 -0.81
C ALA A 31 -5.73 -8.85 0.10
N THR A 32 -5.38 -8.36 1.29
CA THR A 32 -4.53 -9.08 2.24
C THR A 32 -5.31 -10.07 3.11
N GLY A 33 -6.60 -9.82 3.36
CA GLY A 33 -7.43 -10.66 4.22
C GLY A 33 -6.97 -10.70 5.68
N ASP A 34 -6.13 -9.76 6.11
CA ASP A 34 -5.59 -9.73 7.48
C ASP A 34 -6.59 -9.04 8.43
N PRO A 35 -7.19 -9.77 9.39
CA PRO A 35 -8.22 -9.21 10.28
C PRO A 35 -7.66 -8.15 11.23
N ALA A 36 -6.37 -8.22 11.60
CA ALA A 36 -5.74 -7.22 12.46
C ALA A 36 -5.55 -5.91 11.69
N PHE A 37 -5.16 -6.00 10.41
CA PHE A 37 -5.04 -4.84 9.55
C PHE A 37 -6.41 -4.22 9.22
N ALA A 38 -7.42 -5.05 8.91
CA ALA A 38 -8.79 -4.57 8.65
C ALA A 38 -9.35 -3.74 9.81
N LYS A 39 -9.11 -4.16 11.05
CA LYS A 39 -9.51 -3.42 12.25
C LYS A 39 -8.82 -2.05 12.36
N LEU A 40 -7.53 -1.97 12.02
CA LEU A 40 -6.81 -0.69 12.02
C LEU A 40 -7.33 0.25 10.93
N VAL A 41 -7.67 -0.29 9.76
CA VAL A 41 -8.32 0.50 8.70
C VAL A 41 -9.68 1.02 9.16
N GLU A 42 -10.49 0.20 9.82
CA GLU A 42 -11.77 0.63 10.40
C GLU A 42 -11.59 1.81 11.39
N GLN A 43 -10.60 1.72 12.28
CA GLN A 43 -10.25 2.80 13.22
C GLN A 43 -9.82 4.08 12.51
N VAL A 44 -9.07 3.97 11.40
CA VAL A 44 -8.73 5.15 10.58
C VAL A 44 -9.96 5.73 9.90
N THR A 45 -10.83 4.90 9.34
CA THR A 45 -12.03 5.36 8.63
C THR A 45 -13.16 5.86 9.53
N SER A 46 -13.10 5.57 10.83
CA SER A 46 -13.98 6.14 11.85
C SER A 46 -13.38 7.38 12.53
N GLY A 47 -12.11 7.70 12.24
CA GLY A 47 -11.39 8.82 12.85
C GLY A 47 -10.89 8.54 14.28
N GLU A 48 -10.95 7.29 14.75
CA GLU A 48 -10.38 6.86 16.03
C GLU A 48 -8.85 6.79 15.99
N LEU A 49 -8.27 6.60 14.79
CA LEU A 49 -6.84 6.50 14.56
C LEU A 49 -6.41 7.41 13.41
N GLY A 50 -5.34 8.19 13.59
CA GLY A 50 -4.75 8.95 12.49
C GLY A 50 -3.94 8.05 11.53
N VAL A 51 -3.85 8.42 10.26
CA VAL A 51 -3.00 7.69 9.27
C VAL A 51 -1.53 7.67 9.68
N ARG A 52 -1.04 8.72 10.34
CA ARG A 52 0.33 8.76 10.86
C ARG A 52 0.55 7.76 12.00
N GLU A 53 -0.47 7.53 12.81
CA GLU A 53 -0.42 6.56 13.90
C GLU A 53 -0.54 5.13 13.35
N LEU A 54 -1.41 4.90 12.36
CA LEU A 54 -1.46 3.65 11.60
C LEU A 54 -0.08 3.26 11.06
N ALA A 55 0.61 4.21 10.41
CA ALA A 55 1.93 3.99 9.82
C ALA A 55 3.00 3.61 10.86
N GLY A 56 2.79 3.93 12.13
CA GLY A 56 3.67 3.55 13.25
C GLY A 56 3.34 2.20 13.88
N THR A 57 2.30 1.49 13.42
CA THR A 57 1.92 0.19 14.00
C THR A 57 2.74 -0.95 13.42
N GLU A 58 3.12 -1.91 14.27
CA GLU A 58 3.83 -3.13 13.83
C GLU A 58 3.00 -3.96 12.83
N VAL A 59 1.67 -3.91 12.94
CA VAL A 59 0.75 -4.60 12.02
C VAL A 59 0.86 -4.02 10.62
N PHE A 60 0.91 -2.68 10.48
CA PHE A 60 1.09 -2.03 9.19
C PHE A 60 2.47 -2.34 8.60
N SER A 61 3.54 -2.27 9.40
CA SER A 61 4.90 -2.63 8.96
C SER A 61 4.99 -4.09 8.48
N SER A 62 4.45 -5.02 9.26
CA SER A 62 4.43 -6.45 8.91
C SER A 62 3.63 -6.72 7.65
N MET A 63 2.56 -5.97 7.41
CA MET A 63 1.76 -6.08 6.19
C MET A 63 2.54 -5.56 4.97
N LEU A 64 3.24 -4.43 5.09
CA LEU A 64 4.13 -3.94 4.04
C LEU A 64 5.22 -4.97 3.72
N ASP A 65 5.87 -5.57 4.72
CA ASP A 65 6.90 -6.58 4.50
C ASP A 65 6.37 -7.77 3.67
N ARG A 66 5.13 -8.21 3.92
CA ARG A 66 4.48 -9.28 3.16
C ARG A 66 4.12 -8.89 1.73
N LEU A 67 3.71 -7.65 1.49
CA LEU A 67 3.38 -7.17 0.14
C LEU A 67 4.62 -6.88 -0.69
N VAL A 68 5.70 -6.46 -0.02
CA VAL A 68 6.91 -5.96 -0.65
C VAL A 68 7.88 -7.11 -0.95
N ALA A 69 8.00 -8.11 -0.08
CA ALA A 69 8.90 -9.25 -0.29
C ALA A 69 8.71 -9.96 -1.65
N PRO A 70 7.48 -10.28 -2.12
CA PRO A 70 7.27 -10.93 -3.41
C PRO A 70 7.68 -10.04 -4.59
N VAL A 71 7.44 -8.73 -4.50
CA VAL A 71 7.81 -7.76 -5.55
C VAL A 71 9.32 -7.68 -5.72
N PHE A 72 10.07 -7.67 -4.60
CA PHE A 72 11.52 -7.69 -4.65
C PHE A 72 12.12 -9.02 -5.14
N GLU A 73 11.43 -10.13 -4.89
CA GLU A 73 11.82 -11.44 -5.41
C GLU A 73 11.65 -11.50 -6.94
N SER A 74 10.53 -11.01 -7.48
CA SER A 74 10.31 -10.91 -8.92
C SER A 74 11.30 -9.96 -9.62
N LEU A 75 11.71 -8.86 -8.98
CA LEU A 75 12.71 -7.94 -9.55
C LEU A 75 14.12 -8.54 -9.62
N LYS A 76 14.47 -9.45 -8.70
CA LYS A 76 15.77 -10.16 -8.75
C LYS A 76 15.84 -11.14 -9.92
N GLU A 77 14.74 -11.81 -10.26
CA GLU A 77 14.70 -12.72 -11.41
C GLU A 77 14.82 -11.97 -12.75
N THR A 78 14.24 -10.77 -12.88
CA THR A 78 14.32 -9.99 -14.13
C THR A 78 15.70 -9.37 -14.40
N THR A 79 16.56 -9.18 -13.39
CA THR A 79 17.81 -8.42 -13.57
C THR A 79 19.00 -9.25 -14.07
N PHE A 80 18.97 -10.58 -13.96
CA PHE A 80 20.14 -11.42 -14.26
C PHE A 80 20.14 -12.07 -15.65
N GLU A 81 18.99 -12.18 -16.31
CA GLU A 81 18.90 -12.89 -17.60
C GLU A 81 19.06 -11.95 -18.81
N ASP A 82 18.59 -10.70 -18.72
CA ASP A 82 18.62 -9.73 -19.83
C ASP A 82 20.00 -9.06 -20.06
N LEU A 83 20.91 -9.10 -19.08
CA LEU A 83 22.20 -8.38 -19.15
C LEU A 83 23.36 -9.16 -19.79
N VAL A 84 23.16 -10.43 -20.15
CA VAL A 84 24.24 -11.31 -20.63
C VAL A 84 24.20 -11.53 -22.16
N GLU A 85 23.11 -11.19 -22.84
CA GLU A 85 22.96 -11.44 -24.28
C GLU A 85 23.39 -10.31 -25.23
N GLU A 86 23.83 -9.14 -24.72
CA GLU A 86 24.25 -8.01 -25.58
C GLU A 86 25.75 -7.72 -25.51
N ARG A 87 26.56 -8.72 -25.89
CA ARG A 87 27.93 -8.48 -26.40
C ARG A 87 27.94 -8.81 -27.89
N PRO A 88 27.69 -7.84 -28.79
CA PRO A 88 27.95 -8.06 -30.21
C PRO A 88 29.45 -8.31 -30.40
N ASP A 89 29.74 -9.45 -31.04
CA ASP A 89 31.06 -9.86 -31.53
C ASP A 89 31.71 -8.70 -32.32
N PRO A 90 32.90 -8.20 -31.95
CA PRO A 90 33.57 -7.18 -32.72
C PRO A 90 34.13 -7.78 -34.02
N GLN A 91 33.26 -7.91 -35.02
CA GLN A 91 33.65 -8.16 -36.40
C GLN A 91 33.90 -6.81 -37.10
N MET A 92 35.16 -6.39 -37.15
CA MET A 92 35.90 -5.85 -38.33
C MET A 92 37.21 -5.18 -37.91
#